data_AF-A0A356G694-F1
#
_entry.id   AF-A0A356G694-F1
#
_cell.length_a   1.000
_cell.length_b   1.000
_cell.length_c   1.000
_cell.angle_alpha   90.00
_cell.angle_beta   90.00
_cell.angle_gamma   90.00
#
_symmetry.space_group_name_H-M   'P 1'
#
loop_
_entity.id
_entity.type
_entity.pdbx_description
1 polymer ?
#
loop_
_entity_poly.entity_id
_entity_poly.type
_entity_poly.pdbx_seq_one_letter_code
_entity_poly.pdbx_strand_id
1 'polypeptide(L)'
;MAVSFEGYERRIDKINKVLAENGISSLEEAEQICLDKGVNPREIVEGVQSIAFENAKWAYVCGCAIAIKKGAKSASEAAAMIGEGLQAFCVPGSVAEDRKVGKGHGDLGAMLLGDDTECFCFLAGHESFAAAEGAIGIALNANKARKKPLRVILNGLGKDAAQIIARINGFTYVKTQFDYFTSELKIVEKIPYSDGPRAEVNCYGADDVREGVAIMWHENVDISITGNSTNPTRFQHPVAGTYFKERVLAGKKYFSVASGGGTGRT
;
A
#
# COMPACT_ATOMS: atom_id res chain seq x y z
N MET A 1 3.43 -29.44 16.06
CA MET A 1 1.96 -29.29 15.96
C MET A 1 1.61 -29.40 14.49
N ALA A 2 0.52 -30.10 14.13
CA ALA A 2 0.10 -30.16 12.73
C ALA A 2 -0.26 -28.75 12.25
N VAL A 3 0.25 -28.35 11.08
CA VAL A 3 -0.12 -27.07 10.46
C VAL A 3 -1.62 -27.07 10.20
N SER A 4 -2.33 -26.09 10.77
CA SER A 4 -3.78 -25.92 10.63
C SER A 4 -4.12 -24.44 10.52
N PHE A 5 -5.06 -24.11 9.63
CA PHE A 5 -5.53 -22.76 9.40
C PHE A 5 -6.90 -22.77 8.68
N GLU A 6 -7.55 -21.62 8.61
CA GLU A 6 -8.89 -21.48 8.07
C GLU A 6 -8.95 -21.81 6.57
N GLY A 7 -9.78 -22.80 6.23
CA GLY A 7 -9.94 -23.27 4.86
C GLY A 7 -8.79 -24.13 4.34
N TYR A 8 -8.04 -24.79 5.23
CA TYR A 8 -6.91 -25.68 4.90
C TYR A 8 -7.16 -26.59 3.68
N GLU A 9 -8.21 -27.41 3.73
CA GLU A 9 -8.53 -28.39 2.67
C GLU A 9 -8.74 -27.75 1.30
N ARG A 10 -9.23 -26.50 1.26
CA ARG A 10 -9.48 -25.77 0.01
C ARG A 10 -8.21 -25.17 -0.60
N ARG A 11 -7.10 -25.16 0.13
CA ARG A 11 -5.90 -24.38 -0.19
C ARG A 11 -4.64 -25.23 -0.27
N ILE A 12 -4.56 -26.31 0.50
CA ILE A 12 -3.31 -27.04 0.76
C ILE A 12 -2.66 -27.58 -0.52
N ASP A 13 -3.43 -28.13 -1.46
CA ASP A 13 -2.88 -28.67 -2.72
C ASP A 13 -2.16 -27.59 -3.53
N LYS A 14 -2.74 -26.39 -3.57
CA LYS A 14 -2.17 -25.24 -4.26
C LYS A 14 -0.93 -24.73 -3.52
N ILE A 15 -0.97 -24.67 -2.19
CA ILE A 15 0.17 -24.23 -1.37
C ILE A 15 1.34 -25.19 -1.55
N ASN A 16 1.11 -26.50 -1.42
CA ASN A 16 2.14 -27.53 -1.60
C ASN A 16 2.74 -27.51 -2.99
N LYS A 17 1.92 -27.28 -4.03
CA LYS A 17 2.41 -27.10 -5.39
C LYS A 17 3.38 -25.90 -5.50
N VAL A 18 3.00 -24.74 -4.97
CA VAL A 18 3.85 -23.53 -5.02
C VAL A 18 5.14 -23.73 -4.22
N LEU A 19 5.08 -24.37 -3.05
CA LEU A 19 6.27 -24.69 -2.25
C LEU A 19 7.21 -25.63 -3.02
N ALA A 20 6.67 -26.69 -3.63
CA ALA A 20 7.44 -27.65 -4.40
C ALA A 20 8.12 -27.00 -5.64
N GLU A 21 7.42 -26.11 -6.34
CA GLU A 21 7.97 -25.31 -7.45
C GLU A 21 9.16 -24.43 -7.01
N ASN A 22 9.24 -24.10 -5.72
CA ASN A 22 10.33 -23.33 -5.12
C ASN A 22 11.33 -24.21 -4.34
N GLY A 23 11.23 -25.54 -4.42
CA GLY A 23 12.12 -26.47 -3.73
C GLY A 23 12.00 -26.42 -2.21
N ILE A 24 10.76 -26.23 -1.71
CA ILE A 24 10.39 -26.30 -0.30
C ILE A 24 9.35 -27.42 -0.16
N SER A 25 9.58 -28.37 0.75
CA SER A 25 8.79 -29.61 0.87
C SER A 25 7.50 -29.43 1.67
N SER A 26 7.45 -28.49 2.62
CA SER A 26 6.26 -28.25 3.45
C SER A 26 6.24 -26.85 4.07
N LEU A 27 5.12 -26.50 4.71
CA LEU A 27 5.01 -25.25 5.47
C LEU A 27 5.91 -25.24 6.72
N GLU A 28 6.16 -26.40 7.33
CA GLU A 28 7.11 -26.54 8.43
C GLU A 28 8.55 -26.30 7.95
N GLU A 29 8.95 -26.80 6.77
CA GLU A 29 10.25 -26.44 6.17
C GLU A 29 10.30 -24.94 5.85
N ALA A 30 9.22 -24.37 5.31
CA ALA A 30 9.15 -22.94 5.03
C ALA A 30 9.37 -22.09 6.30
N GLU A 31 8.76 -22.49 7.41
CA GLU A 31 8.98 -21.86 8.71
C GLU A 31 10.44 -22.01 9.16
N GLN A 32 11.02 -23.21 9.09
CA GLN A 32 12.41 -23.43 9.48
C GLN A 32 13.38 -22.57 8.66
N ILE A 33 13.16 -22.45 7.33
CA ILE A 33 13.96 -21.57 6.46
C ILE A 33 13.93 -20.12 6.95
N CYS A 34 12.76 -19.63 7.38
CA CYS A 34 12.63 -18.27 7.91
C CYS A 34 13.37 -18.12 9.25
N LEU A 35 13.16 -19.06 10.17
CA LEU A 35 13.75 -19.03 11.51
C LEU A 35 15.28 -19.17 11.47
N ASP A 36 15.82 -19.99 10.57
CA ASP A 36 17.28 -20.13 10.35
C ASP A 36 17.93 -18.82 9.88
N LYS A 37 17.14 -17.92 9.29
CA LYS A 37 17.55 -16.56 8.92
C LYS A 37 17.23 -15.51 9.99
N GLY A 38 16.72 -15.92 11.16
CA GLY A 38 16.34 -15.02 12.24
C GLY A 38 15.08 -14.20 11.95
N VAL A 39 14.25 -14.64 11.01
CA VAL A 39 12.98 -13.99 10.67
C VAL A 39 11.85 -14.87 11.18
N ASN A 40 10.96 -14.31 12.00
CA ASN A 40 9.73 -14.97 12.43
C ASN A 40 8.51 -14.28 11.80
N PRO A 41 8.07 -14.70 10.59
CA PRO A 41 6.98 -14.02 9.88
C PRO A 41 5.66 -14.03 10.67
N ARG A 42 5.39 -15.10 11.43
CA ARG A 42 4.14 -15.22 12.20
C ARG A 42 4.08 -14.18 13.32
N GLU A 43 5.17 -14.06 14.08
CA GLU A 43 5.29 -13.05 15.16
C GLU A 43 5.26 -11.62 14.62
N ILE A 44 5.88 -11.36 13.46
CA ILE A 44 5.82 -10.05 12.80
C ILE A 44 4.36 -9.73 12.41
N VAL A 45 3.66 -10.66 11.78
CA VAL A 45 2.24 -10.46 11.38
C VAL A 45 1.36 -10.21 12.61
N GLU A 46 1.55 -10.99 13.68
CA GLU A 46 0.78 -10.85 14.93
C GLU A 46 1.10 -9.56 15.69
N GLY A 47 2.35 -9.09 15.64
CA GLY A 47 2.75 -7.80 16.18
C GLY A 47 2.15 -6.60 15.43
N VAL A 48 1.89 -6.74 14.12
CA VAL A 48 1.19 -5.73 13.33
C VAL A 48 -0.34 -5.83 13.53
N GLN A 49 -0.89 -7.04 13.56
CA GLN A 49 -2.30 -7.32 13.74
C GLN A 49 -2.52 -8.50 14.69
N SER A 50 -2.83 -8.21 15.95
CA SER A 50 -3.00 -9.24 16.99
C SER A 50 -4.18 -10.18 16.77
N ILE A 51 -5.14 -9.79 15.93
CA ILE A 51 -6.29 -10.62 15.53
C ILE A 51 -6.12 -11.24 14.13
N ALA A 52 -4.89 -11.33 13.62
CA ALA A 52 -4.62 -11.95 12.33
C ALA A 52 -4.96 -13.45 12.35
N PHE A 53 -5.69 -13.89 11.34
CA PHE A 53 -6.00 -15.31 11.13
C PHE A 53 -4.74 -16.13 10.86
N GLU A 54 -4.76 -17.41 11.24
CA GLU A 54 -3.61 -18.30 11.04
C GLU A 54 -3.25 -18.44 9.56
N ASN A 55 -4.23 -18.41 8.66
CA ASN A 55 -3.96 -18.47 7.23
C ASN A 55 -3.11 -17.28 6.72
N ALA A 56 -3.25 -16.08 7.30
CA ALA A 56 -2.45 -14.92 6.94
C ALA A 56 -1.01 -15.08 7.45
N LYS A 57 -0.84 -15.56 8.69
CA LYS A 57 0.48 -15.86 9.27
C LYS A 57 1.24 -16.87 8.41
N TRP A 58 0.58 -17.97 8.03
CA TRP A 58 1.19 -19.00 7.15
C TRP A 58 1.44 -18.53 5.72
N ALA A 59 0.62 -17.62 5.19
CA ALA A 59 0.85 -17.01 3.89
C ALA A 59 2.16 -16.20 3.86
N TYR A 60 2.42 -15.43 4.91
CA TYR A 60 3.67 -14.70 5.08
C TYR A 60 4.87 -15.62 5.33
N VAL A 61 4.71 -16.72 6.08
CA VAL A 61 5.76 -17.76 6.20
C VAL A 61 6.13 -18.32 4.82
N CYS A 62 5.14 -18.74 4.05
CA CYS A 62 5.34 -19.26 2.70
C CYS A 62 6.07 -18.25 1.81
N GLY A 63 5.59 -17.00 1.78
CA GLY A 63 6.19 -15.93 0.96
C GLY A 63 7.64 -15.60 1.37
N CYS A 64 7.90 -15.47 2.67
CA CYS A 64 9.25 -15.19 3.19
C CYS A 64 10.22 -16.32 2.87
N ALA A 65 9.80 -17.59 3.02
CA ALA A 65 10.62 -18.74 2.70
C ALA A 65 10.98 -18.78 1.21
N ILE A 66 10.01 -18.49 0.33
CA ILE A 66 10.24 -18.36 -1.12
C ILE A 66 11.28 -17.26 -1.40
N ALA A 67 11.12 -16.08 -0.82
CA ALA A 67 12.05 -14.96 -1.01
C ALA A 67 13.48 -15.30 -0.54
N ILE A 68 13.60 -15.97 0.61
CA ILE A 68 14.89 -16.43 1.15
C ILE A 68 15.52 -17.47 0.22
N LYS A 69 14.74 -18.47 -0.23
CA LYS A 69 15.22 -19.56 -1.08
C LYS A 69 15.68 -19.05 -2.45
N LYS A 70 14.97 -18.06 -3.02
CA LYS A 70 15.35 -17.38 -4.27
C LYS A 70 16.52 -16.41 -4.11
N GLY A 71 16.92 -16.10 -2.88
CA GLY A 71 18.06 -15.22 -2.60
C GLY A 71 17.78 -13.74 -2.90
N ALA A 72 16.59 -13.25 -2.55
CA ALA A 72 16.21 -11.85 -2.72
C ALA A 72 17.28 -10.92 -2.12
N LYS A 73 17.70 -9.91 -2.90
CA LYS A 73 18.83 -9.02 -2.57
C LYS A 73 18.39 -7.65 -2.06
N SER A 74 17.11 -7.33 -2.18
CA SER A 74 16.55 -6.06 -1.73
C SER A 74 15.18 -6.26 -1.09
N ALA A 75 14.76 -5.29 -0.27
CA ALA A 75 13.43 -5.29 0.34
C ALA A 75 12.31 -5.28 -0.71
N SER A 76 12.49 -4.54 -1.80
CA SER A 76 11.54 -4.48 -2.91
C SER A 76 11.39 -5.84 -3.61
N GLU A 77 12.51 -6.51 -3.92
CA GLU A 77 12.51 -7.86 -4.51
C GLU A 77 11.90 -8.89 -3.57
N ALA A 78 12.23 -8.83 -2.28
CA ALA A 78 11.66 -9.72 -1.27
C ALA A 78 10.13 -9.54 -1.19
N ALA A 79 9.62 -8.30 -1.20
CA ALA A 79 8.18 -8.03 -1.16
C ALA A 79 7.43 -8.60 -2.38
N ALA A 80 8.00 -8.44 -3.58
CA ALA A 80 7.42 -9.03 -4.79
C ALA A 80 7.32 -10.57 -4.68
N MET A 81 8.38 -11.23 -4.18
CA MET A 81 8.41 -12.68 -3.99
C MET A 81 7.48 -13.15 -2.87
N ILE A 82 7.35 -12.38 -1.79
CA ILE A 82 6.37 -12.67 -0.72
C ILE A 82 4.94 -12.70 -1.30
N GLY A 83 4.66 -11.85 -2.29
CA GLY A 83 3.39 -11.86 -3.04
C GLY A 83 3.05 -13.21 -3.68
N GLU A 84 4.05 -14.04 -4.04
CA GLU A 84 3.81 -15.40 -4.54
C GLU A 84 3.22 -16.31 -3.44
N GLY A 85 3.74 -16.22 -2.22
CA GLY A 85 3.21 -16.93 -1.05
C GLY A 85 1.81 -16.46 -0.68
N LEU A 86 1.58 -15.15 -0.66
CA LEU A 86 0.24 -14.57 -0.44
C LEU A 86 -0.74 -15.06 -1.51
N GLN A 87 -0.31 -15.14 -2.76
CA GLN A 87 -1.13 -15.64 -3.85
C GLN A 87 -1.45 -17.12 -3.68
N ALA A 88 -0.52 -17.95 -3.21
CA ALA A 88 -0.77 -19.37 -2.93
C ALA A 88 -1.96 -19.56 -1.98
N PHE A 89 -2.09 -18.65 -1.01
CA PHE A 89 -3.19 -18.59 -0.04
C PHE A 89 -4.45 -17.89 -0.55
N CYS A 90 -4.61 -17.59 -1.85
CA CYS A 90 -5.91 -17.20 -2.43
C CYS A 90 -6.76 -18.44 -2.74
N VAL A 91 -8.06 -18.41 -2.44
CA VAL A 91 -8.96 -19.57 -2.60
C VAL A 91 -9.19 -19.82 -4.10
N PRO A 92 -9.04 -21.05 -4.61
CA PRO A 92 -9.42 -21.39 -5.98
C PRO A 92 -10.85 -20.96 -6.30
N GLY A 93 -11.04 -20.28 -7.43
CA GLY A 93 -12.35 -19.77 -7.87
C GLY A 93 -12.84 -18.49 -7.16
N SER A 94 -12.08 -17.94 -6.21
CA SER A 94 -12.40 -16.64 -5.61
C SER A 94 -11.96 -15.47 -6.50
N VAL A 95 -12.57 -14.30 -6.30
CA VAL A 95 -12.15 -13.03 -6.93
C VAL A 95 -10.68 -12.72 -6.61
N ALA A 96 -10.22 -13.07 -5.40
CA ALA A 96 -8.82 -12.86 -5.00
C ALA A 96 -7.85 -13.71 -5.83
N GLU A 97 -8.23 -14.93 -6.18
CA GLU A 97 -7.43 -15.80 -7.05
C GLU A 97 -7.45 -15.33 -8.50
N ASP A 98 -8.62 -14.98 -9.02
CA ASP A 98 -8.78 -14.51 -10.39
C ASP A 98 -7.98 -13.23 -10.64
N ARG A 99 -8.16 -12.23 -9.78
CA ARG A 99 -7.48 -10.92 -9.88
C ARG A 99 -6.04 -10.91 -9.40
N LYS A 100 -5.49 -12.07 -9.01
CA LYS A 100 -4.12 -12.21 -8.49
C LYS A 100 -3.79 -11.25 -7.35
N VAL A 101 -4.71 -11.17 -6.39
CA VAL A 101 -4.65 -10.18 -5.29
C VAL A 101 -3.39 -10.36 -4.42
N GLY A 102 -2.96 -11.59 -4.14
CA GLY A 102 -1.74 -11.83 -3.36
C GLY A 102 -0.48 -11.30 -4.05
N LYS A 103 -0.36 -11.53 -5.37
CA LYS A 103 0.72 -10.94 -6.17
C LYS A 103 0.64 -9.42 -6.18
N GLY A 104 -0.56 -8.86 -6.35
CA GLY A 104 -0.79 -7.42 -6.31
C GLY A 104 -0.37 -6.77 -4.98
N HIS A 105 -0.53 -7.45 -3.85
CA HIS A 105 -0.01 -6.96 -2.55
C HIS A 105 1.53 -7.00 -2.51
N GLY A 106 2.14 -8.06 -3.03
CA GLY A 106 3.61 -8.13 -3.17
C GLY A 106 4.17 -7.02 -4.06
N ASP A 107 3.53 -6.77 -5.22
CA ASP A 107 3.91 -5.70 -6.15
C ASP A 107 3.75 -4.31 -5.51
N LEU A 108 2.66 -4.08 -4.76
CA LEU A 108 2.48 -2.85 -4.00
C LEU A 108 3.60 -2.65 -2.96
N GLY A 109 3.92 -3.68 -2.18
CA GLY A 109 5.01 -3.65 -1.22
C GLY A 109 6.35 -3.37 -1.91
N ALA A 110 6.59 -4.01 -3.07
CA ALA A 110 7.79 -3.80 -3.87
C ALA A 110 7.89 -2.35 -4.37
N MET A 111 6.79 -1.76 -4.83
CA MET A 111 6.76 -0.36 -5.26
C MET A 111 7.02 0.59 -4.09
N LEU A 112 6.39 0.36 -2.92
CA LEU A 112 6.61 1.20 -1.73
C LEU A 112 8.06 1.12 -1.22
N LEU A 113 8.71 -0.04 -1.30
CA LEU A 113 10.07 -0.26 -0.84
C LEU A 113 11.14 0.09 -1.89
N GLY A 114 10.76 0.21 -3.16
CA GLY A 114 11.68 0.46 -4.27
C GLY A 114 11.91 1.95 -4.52
N ASP A 115 13.16 2.36 -4.75
CA ASP A 115 13.56 3.76 -4.95
C ASP A 115 12.93 4.42 -6.20
N ASP A 116 12.36 3.64 -7.13
CA ASP A 116 11.69 4.12 -8.35
C ASP A 116 10.35 4.84 -8.07
N THR A 117 9.73 4.57 -6.93
CA THR A 117 8.52 5.29 -6.47
C THR A 117 8.96 6.52 -5.71
N GLU A 118 8.50 7.72 -6.08
CA GLU A 118 8.90 8.95 -5.40
C GLU A 118 7.78 9.56 -4.55
N CYS A 119 6.52 9.40 -4.96
CA CYS A 119 5.38 10.04 -4.30
C CYS A 119 4.25 9.07 -3.95
N PHE A 120 3.88 9.07 -2.68
CA PHE A 120 2.77 8.32 -2.12
C PHE A 120 1.65 9.26 -1.66
N CYS A 121 0.44 9.06 -2.19
CA CYS A 121 -0.71 9.91 -1.91
C CYS A 121 -1.78 9.20 -1.07
N PHE A 122 -2.23 9.85 -0.02
CA PHE A 122 -3.44 9.50 0.70
C PHE A 122 -4.63 10.23 0.11
N LEU A 123 -5.48 9.48 -0.60
CA LEU A 123 -6.73 10.00 -1.14
C LEU A 123 -7.83 9.84 -0.09
N ALA A 124 -8.04 10.94 0.62
CA ALA A 124 -9.03 11.11 1.65
C ALA A 124 -10.47 10.94 1.11
N GLY A 125 -11.27 10.14 1.82
CA GLY A 125 -12.73 10.10 1.67
C GLY A 125 -13.47 10.87 2.78
N HIS A 126 -14.71 10.51 3.09
CA HIS A 126 -15.51 11.20 4.11
C HIS A 126 -15.06 10.93 5.57
N GLU A 127 -14.19 9.94 5.81
CA GLU A 127 -13.78 9.46 7.16
C GLU A 127 -12.29 9.73 7.50
N SER A 128 -11.69 10.72 6.86
CA SER A 128 -10.24 10.78 6.59
C SER A 128 -9.30 11.12 7.75
N PHE A 129 -9.79 11.29 8.98
CA PHE A 129 -8.91 11.57 10.11
C PHE A 129 -8.06 10.35 10.50
N ALA A 130 -8.67 9.16 10.58
CA ALA A 130 -7.96 7.94 10.99
C ALA A 130 -6.99 7.40 9.92
N ALA A 131 -7.23 7.75 8.66
CA ALA A 131 -6.44 7.25 7.53
C ALA A 131 -5.03 7.85 7.49
N ALA A 132 -4.85 9.11 7.93
CA ALA A 132 -3.59 9.86 7.79
C ALA A 132 -2.43 9.37 8.68
N GLU A 133 -2.71 8.81 9.86
CA GLU A 133 -1.66 8.31 10.77
C GLU A 133 -1.12 6.93 10.33
N GLY A 134 -1.99 5.99 9.96
CA GLY A 134 -1.56 4.65 9.50
C GLY A 134 -0.78 4.70 8.19
N ALA A 135 -1.27 5.53 7.29
CA ALA A 135 -0.61 6.07 6.11
C ALA A 135 0.86 6.50 6.31
N ILE A 136 1.08 7.43 7.24
CA ILE A 136 2.43 7.92 7.56
C ILE A 136 3.27 6.80 8.14
N GLY A 137 2.70 5.93 8.97
CA GLY A 137 3.37 4.74 9.47
C GLY A 137 3.93 3.85 8.35
N ILE A 138 3.14 3.61 7.29
CA ILE A 138 3.60 2.86 6.11
C ILE A 138 4.78 3.56 5.44
N ALA A 139 4.65 4.86 5.14
CA ALA A 139 5.70 5.61 4.46
C ALA A 139 7.00 5.65 5.29
N LEU A 140 6.91 5.91 6.60
CA LEU A 140 8.05 5.93 7.51
C LEU A 140 8.71 4.56 7.62
N ASN A 141 7.93 3.47 7.65
CA ASN A 141 8.48 2.13 7.70
C ASN A 141 9.18 1.78 6.38
N ALA A 142 8.56 2.08 5.23
CA ALA A 142 9.18 1.88 3.92
C ALA A 142 10.49 2.67 3.80
N ASN A 143 10.52 3.90 4.31
CA ASN A 143 11.71 4.75 4.28
C ASN A 143 12.92 4.18 5.03
N LYS A 144 12.75 3.23 5.95
CA LYS A 144 13.87 2.52 6.60
C LYS A 144 14.69 1.68 5.62
N ALA A 145 14.07 1.21 4.54
CA ALA A 145 14.70 0.34 3.54
C ALA A 145 15.11 1.10 2.26
N ARG A 146 14.80 2.39 2.17
CA ARG A 146 14.97 3.20 0.95
C ARG A 146 16.19 4.11 1.04
N LYS A 147 16.75 4.48 -0.12
CA LYS A 147 17.81 5.49 -0.21
C LYS A 147 17.22 6.90 -0.19
N LYS A 148 16.08 7.07 -0.87
CA LYS A 148 15.32 8.32 -0.89
C LYS A 148 13.98 8.13 -0.18
N PRO A 149 13.69 8.93 0.86
CA PRO A 149 12.39 8.91 1.50
C PRO A 149 11.26 9.16 0.50
N LEU A 150 10.16 8.40 0.61
CA LEU A 150 8.91 8.67 -0.08
C LEU A 150 8.39 10.05 0.32
N ARG A 151 8.07 10.86 -0.67
CA ARG A 151 7.29 12.08 -0.46
C ARG A 151 5.84 11.67 -0.22
N VAL A 152 5.25 12.25 0.81
CA VAL A 152 3.90 11.92 1.23
C VAL A 152 3.00 13.11 1.01
N ILE A 153 1.86 12.89 0.37
CA ILE A 153 0.83 13.92 0.22
C ILE A 153 -0.53 13.42 0.68
N LEU A 154 -1.38 14.35 1.12
CA LEU A 154 -2.80 14.14 1.31
C LEU A 154 -3.56 14.94 0.24
N ASN A 155 -4.60 14.34 -0.33
CA ASN A 155 -5.48 14.96 -1.31
C ASN A 155 -6.90 14.35 -1.17
N GLY A 156 -7.92 14.97 -1.77
CA GLY A 156 -9.31 14.50 -1.71
C GLY A 156 -10.16 15.12 -0.58
N LEU A 157 -9.63 16.12 0.11
CA LEU A 157 -10.34 16.92 1.11
C LEU A 157 -10.83 18.24 0.49
N GLY A 158 -11.92 18.82 1.00
CA GLY A 158 -12.21 20.23 0.74
C GLY A 158 -11.15 21.14 1.37
N LYS A 159 -10.96 22.36 0.84
CA LYS A 159 -9.87 23.28 1.25
C LYS A 159 -9.87 23.60 2.76
N ASP A 160 -11.03 23.89 3.33
CA ASP A 160 -11.16 24.18 4.76
C ASP A 160 -10.82 22.96 5.63
N ALA A 161 -11.30 21.77 5.22
CA ALA A 161 -11.02 20.52 5.92
C ALA A 161 -9.52 20.16 5.84
N ALA A 162 -8.89 20.35 4.67
CA ALA A 162 -7.46 20.14 4.46
C ALA A 162 -6.62 21.04 5.37
N GLN A 163 -6.98 22.32 5.50
CA GLN A 163 -6.27 23.24 6.37
C GLN A 163 -6.38 22.84 7.85
N ILE A 164 -7.58 22.48 8.31
CA ILE A 164 -7.81 22.02 9.69
C ILE A 164 -7.02 20.73 9.97
N ILE A 165 -7.09 19.75 9.07
CA ILE A 165 -6.37 18.48 9.20
C ILE A 165 -4.86 18.71 9.20
N ALA A 166 -4.35 19.57 8.31
CA ALA A 166 -2.94 19.90 8.27
C ALA A 166 -2.48 20.53 9.59
N ARG A 167 -3.26 21.47 10.13
CA ARG A 167 -2.95 22.15 11.39
C ARG A 167 -2.94 21.19 12.58
N ILE A 168 -3.97 20.34 12.71
CA ILE A 168 -4.07 19.39 13.84
C ILE A 168 -2.91 18.40 13.82
N ASN A 169 -2.51 17.94 12.64
CA ASN A 169 -1.48 16.92 12.51
C ASN A 169 -0.06 17.51 12.41
N GLY A 170 0.10 18.81 12.20
CA GLY A 170 1.39 19.45 11.99
C GLY A 170 1.96 19.28 10.57
N PHE A 171 1.11 19.01 9.59
CA PHE A 171 1.50 18.92 8.17
C PHE A 171 1.68 20.30 7.54
N THR A 172 2.21 20.33 6.34
CA THR A 172 2.23 21.56 5.53
C THR A 172 0.97 21.66 4.69
N TYR A 173 0.12 22.65 4.97
CA TYR A 173 -1.04 22.94 4.13
C TYR A 173 -0.58 23.61 2.84
N VAL A 174 -1.02 23.07 1.70
CA VAL A 174 -0.75 23.64 0.37
C VAL A 174 -2.09 24.03 -0.26
N LYS A 175 -2.34 25.33 -0.32
CA LYS A 175 -3.56 25.88 -0.91
C LYS A 175 -3.34 26.05 -2.41
N THR A 176 -4.29 25.55 -3.19
CA THR A 176 -4.26 25.65 -4.64
C THR A 176 -5.39 26.53 -5.18
N GLN A 177 -5.15 27.08 -6.36
CA GLN A 177 -6.15 27.69 -7.21
C GLN A 177 -6.08 27.02 -8.59
N PHE A 178 -7.17 26.38 -8.98
CA PHE A 178 -7.29 25.72 -10.27
C PHE A 178 -8.02 26.63 -11.28
N ASP A 179 -7.39 26.89 -12.42
CA ASP A 179 -8.01 27.62 -13.52
C ASP A 179 -8.82 26.65 -14.38
N TYR A 180 -10.15 26.77 -14.34
CA TYR A 180 -11.06 25.88 -15.05
C TYR A 180 -11.04 26.04 -16.58
N PHE A 181 -10.57 27.18 -17.09
CA PHE A 181 -10.46 27.45 -18.52
C PHE A 181 -9.19 26.83 -19.11
N THR A 182 -8.06 26.98 -18.43
CA THR A 182 -6.75 26.50 -18.90
C THR A 182 -6.37 25.12 -18.35
N SER A 183 -7.06 24.66 -17.29
CA SER A 183 -6.69 23.49 -16.47
C SER A 183 -5.32 23.59 -15.79
N GLU A 184 -4.85 24.81 -15.54
CA GLU A 184 -3.61 25.08 -14.81
C GLU A 184 -3.85 25.07 -13.28
N LEU A 185 -2.99 24.37 -12.54
CA LEU A 185 -2.98 24.38 -11.07
C LEU A 185 -1.90 25.33 -10.55
N LYS A 186 -2.28 26.30 -9.71
CA LYS A 186 -1.36 27.23 -9.06
C LYS A 186 -1.34 27.00 -7.55
N ILE A 187 -0.15 26.95 -6.96
CA ILE A 187 0.01 27.02 -5.50
C ILE A 187 -0.08 28.50 -5.11
N VAL A 188 -1.07 28.84 -4.28
CA VAL A 188 -1.28 30.22 -3.82
C VAL A 188 -0.72 30.47 -2.43
N GLU A 189 -0.59 29.42 -1.62
CA GLU A 189 -0.12 29.53 -0.25
C GLU A 189 0.43 28.18 0.24
N LYS A 190 1.50 28.22 1.04
CA LYS A 190 2.10 27.04 1.68
C LYS A 190 2.38 27.37 3.14
N ILE A 191 1.71 26.69 4.07
CA ILE A 191 1.81 26.95 5.53
C ILE A 191 2.30 25.67 6.23
N PRO A 192 3.55 25.62 6.71
CA PRO A 192 3.99 24.56 7.61
C PRO A 192 3.40 24.78 9.00
N TYR A 193 2.71 23.77 9.54
CA TYR A 193 2.16 23.82 10.91
C TYR A 193 3.06 23.14 11.96
N SER A 194 4.21 22.61 11.56
CA SER A 194 5.27 22.14 12.46
C SER A 194 6.65 22.34 11.83
N ASP A 195 7.71 22.14 12.60
CA ASP A 195 9.11 22.22 12.14
C ASP A 195 9.78 20.83 12.03
N GLY A 196 9.01 19.76 12.23
CA GLY A 196 9.50 18.38 12.28
C GLY A 196 9.20 17.57 11.02
N PRO A 197 9.45 16.24 11.02
CA PRO A 197 9.19 15.36 9.87
C PRO A 197 7.74 15.38 9.37
N ARG A 198 6.79 15.78 10.23
CA ARG A 198 5.39 15.95 9.84
C ARG A 198 5.18 17.09 8.84
N ALA A 199 6.01 18.15 8.89
CA ALA A 199 5.95 19.27 7.95
C ALA A 199 6.31 18.86 6.51
N GLU A 200 7.03 17.74 6.32
CA GLU A 200 7.35 17.20 5.00
C GLU A 200 6.14 16.59 4.28
N VAL A 201 5.03 16.41 4.99
CA VAL A 201 3.76 15.94 4.41
C VAL A 201 3.00 17.13 3.85
N ASN A 202 2.80 17.17 2.53
CA ASN A 202 1.96 18.20 1.90
C ASN A 202 0.48 17.79 1.97
N CYS A 203 -0.36 18.60 2.60
CA CYS A 203 -1.80 18.40 2.68
C CYS A 203 -2.51 19.37 1.74
N TYR A 204 -3.10 18.82 0.69
CA TYR A 204 -3.87 19.56 -0.30
C TYR A 204 -5.37 19.46 -0.02
N GLY A 205 -6.08 20.54 -0.31
CA GLY A 205 -7.52 20.53 -0.48
C GLY A 205 -7.90 20.89 -1.90
N ALA A 206 -8.97 20.30 -2.41
CA ALA A 206 -9.50 20.50 -3.75
C ALA A 206 -10.99 20.86 -3.69
N ASP A 207 -11.43 21.78 -4.54
CA ASP A 207 -12.84 22.15 -4.65
C ASP A 207 -13.64 21.09 -5.42
N ASP A 208 -12.98 20.34 -6.31
CA ASP A 208 -13.58 19.24 -7.06
C ASP A 208 -12.56 18.20 -7.56
N VAL A 209 -13.05 17.23 -8.33
CA VAL A 209 -12.26 16.14 -8.89
C VAL A 209 -11.20 16.62 -9.89
N ARG A 210 -11.44 17.68 -10.67
CA ARG A 210 -10.48 18.19 -11.67
C ARG A 210 -9.27 18.80 -10.98
N GLU A 211 -9.50 19.63 -9.96
CA GLU A 211 -8.41 20.17 -9.14
C GLU A 211 -7.67 19.05 -8.41
N GLY A 212 -8.39 18.08 -7.85
CA GLY A 212 -7.80 16.90 -7.22
C GLY A 212 -6.89 16.10 -8.16
N VAL A 213 -7.29 15.88 -9.41
CA VAL A 213 -6.46 15.21 -10.43
C VAL A 213 -5.25 16.07 -10.82
N ALA A 214 -5.42 17.37 -10.95
CA ALA A 214 -4.32 18.28 -11.24
C ALA A 214 -3.25 18.28 -10.13
N ILE A 215 -3.66 18.18 -8.86
CA ILE A 215 -2.74 17.98 -7.72
C ILE A 215 -1.94 16.69 -7.87
N MET A 216 -2.60 15.58 -8.24
CA MET A 216 -1.92 14.29 -8.45
C MET A 216 -0.84 14.39 -9.54
N TRP A 217 -1.12 15.11 -10.63
CA TRP A 217 -0.15 15.39 -11.69
C TRP A 217 0.98 16.31 -11.24
N HIS A 218 0.65 17.37 -10.51
CA HIS A 218 1.62 18.33 -9.98
C HIS A 218 2.66 17.64 -9.10
N GLU A 219 2.20 16.75 -8.21
CA GLU A 219 3.06 15.99 -7.30
C GLU A 219 3.69 14.74 -7.95
N ASN A 220 3.32 14.43 -9.19
CA ASN A 220 3.72 13.24 -9.93
C ASN A 220 3.51 11.96 -9.12
N VAL A 221 2.29 11.77 -8.61
CA VAL A 221 1.96 10.64 -7.72
C VAL A 221 2.15 9.30 -8.43
N ASP A 222 2.85 8.38 -7.77
CA ASP A 222 3.13 7.02 -8.29
C ASP A 222 2.20 5.98 -7.65
N ILE A 223 1.93 6.13 -6.36
CA ILE A 223 1.06 5.24 -5.60
C ILE A 223 0.03 6.06 -4.84
N SER A 224 -1.21 5.60 -4.76
CA SER A 224 -2.17 6.11 -3.79
C SER A 224 -2.90 5.02 -3.03
N ILE A 225 -3.37 5.40 -1.85
CA ILE A 225 -4.33 4.61 -1.09
C ILE A 225 -5.60 5.43 -0.83
N THR A 226 -6.77 4.82 -1.04
CA THR A 226 -8.07 5.47 -0.83
C THR A 226 -8.71 5.05 0.49
N GLY A 227 -9.15 6.02 1.30
CA GLY A 227 -9.69 5.76 2.64
C GLY A 227 -11.12 5.19 2.70
N ASN A 228 -11.90 5.29 1.62
CA ASN A 228 -13.36 5.01 1.63
C ASN A 228 -13.75 3.64 1.04
N SER A 229 -12.79 2.89 0.49
CA SER A 229 -13.13 1.81 -0.43
C SER A 229 -12.87 0.45 0.20
N THR A 230 -13.67 0.05 1.19
CA THR A 230 -13.71 -1.38 1.59
C THR A 230 -14.02 -2.31 0.41
N ASN A 231 -14.48 -1.75 -0.72
CA ASN A 231 -14.54 -2.44 -1.99
C ASN A 231 -14.39 -1.48 -3.20
N PRO A 232 -13.23 -1.41 -3.91
CA PRO A 232 -13.09 -0.61 -5.13
C PRO A 232 -13.97 -1.11 -6.29
N THR A 233 -14.54 -2.32 -6.20
CA THR A 233 -15.58 -2.76 -7.16
C THR A 233 -16.93 -2.08 -6.94
N ARG A 234 -17.16 -1.43 -5.78
CA ARG A 234 -18.39 -0.68 -5.48
C ARG A 234 -18.21 0.83 -5.64
N PHE A 235 -17.11 1.39 -5.13
CA PHE A 235 -16.85 2.84 -5.17
C PHE A 235 -15.36 3.12 -5.40
N GLN A 236 -15.01 3.51 -6.62
CA GLN A 236 -13.69 4.04 -6.95
C GLN A 236 -13.67 5.54 -6.61
N HIS A 237 -12.62 6.00 -5.92
CA HIS A 237 -12.44 7.44 -5.69
C HIS A 237 -12.30 8.15 -7.05
N PRO A 238 -13.13 9.16 -7.38
CA PRO A 238 -13.14 9.77 -8.71
C PRO A 238 -11.77 10.31 -9.15
N VAL A 239 -11.03 10.95 -8.24
CA VAL A 239 -9.65 11.40 -8.51
C VAL A 239 -8.72 10.23 -8.88
N ALA A 240 -8.76 9.12 -8.13
CA ALA A 240 -7.91 7.96 -8.41
C ALA A 240 -8.27 7.32 -9.77
N GLY A 241 -9.56 7.20 -10.09
CA GLY A 241 -10.02 6.61 -11.34
C GLY A 241 -9.64 7.45 -12.56
N THR A 242 -9.88 8.76 -12.51
CA THR A 242 -9.50 9.69 -13.59
C THR A 242 -7.99 9.76 -13.76
N TYR A 243 -7.24 9.93 -12.66
CA TYR A 243 -5.78 9.99 -12.71
C TYR A 243 -5.16 8.69 -13.22
N PHE A 244 -5.69 7.52 -12.85
CA PHE A 244 -5.25 6.24 -13.42
C PHE A 244 -5.39 6.20 -14.94
N LYS A 245 -6.56 6.60 -15.46
CA LYS A 245 -6.79 6.66 -16.90
C LYS A 245 -5.80 7.59 -17.59
N GLU A 246 -5.60 8.80 -17.06
CA GLU A 246 -4.69 9.78 -17.66
C GLU A 246 -3.22 9.33 -17.62
N ARG A 247 -2.77 8.74 -16.50
CA ARG A 247 -1.41 8.19 -16.37
C ARG A 247 -1.15 7.09 -17.38
N VAL A 248 -2.07 6.13 -17.51
CA VAL A 248 -1.95 5.04 -18.48
C VAL A 248 -1.92 5.56 -19.92
N LEU A 249 -2.78 6.51 -20.27
CA LEU A 249 -2.78 7.13 -21.61
C LEU A 249 -1.48 7.90 -21.90
N ALA A 250 -0.85 8.47 -20.87
CA ALA A 250 0.46 9.11 -20.96
C ALA A 250 1.65 8.12 -20.89
N GLY A 251 1.40 6.81 -20.87
CA GLY A 251 2.45 5.79 -20.75
C GLY A 251 3.15 5.77 -19.39
N LYS A 252 2.55 6.37 -18.36
CA LYS A 252 3.09 6.44 -17.01
C LYS A 252 2.45 5.41 -16.09
N LYS A 253 3.25 4.78 -15.23
CA LYS A 253 2.75 3.85 -14.21
C LYS A 253 2.04 4.62 -13.10
N TYR A 254 0.98 4.03 -12.56
CA TYR A 254 0.32 4.49 -11.35
C TYR A 254 -0.40 3.30 -10.71
N PHE A 255 -0.27 3.17 -9.39
CA PHE A 255 -0.93 2.12 -8.63
C PHE A 255 -1.87 2.75 -7.60
N SER A 256 -3.08 2.23 -7.50
CA SER A 256 -4.05 2.66 -6.48
C SER A 256 -4.59 1.43 -5.75
N VAL A 257 -4.50 1.47 -4.43
CA VAL A 257 -5.09 0.46 -3.57
C VAL A 257 -6.18 1.10 -2.71
N ALA A 258 -7.16 0.31 -2.33
CA ALA A 258 -8.13 0.75 -1.36
C ALA A 258 -7.70 0.33 0.04
N SER A 259 -7.78 1.26 1.00
CA SER A 259 -7.72 0.94 2.42
C SER A 259 -9.05 0.32 2.83
N GLY A 260 -9.34 -0.91 2.39
CA GLY A 260 -10.17 -1.75 3.26
C GLY A 260 -9.51 -1.73 4.63
N GLY A 261 -10.26 -1.64 5.74
CA GLY A 261 -9.70 -1.42 7.09
C GLY A 261 -8.58 -2.39 7.56
N GLY A 262 -8.16 -3.33 6.72
CA GLY A 262 -6.96 -4.16 6.84
C GLY A 262 -5.71 -3.72 6.06
N THR A 263 -5.74 -2.96 4.94
CA THR A 263 -4.51 -2.70 4.14
C THR A 263 -3.48 -1.81 4.86
N GLY A 264 -3.94 -0.98 5.80
CA GLY A 264 -3.04 -0.27 6.73
C GLY A 264 -2.48 -1.15 7.86
N ARG A 265 -3.00 -2.37 8.02
CA ARG A 265 -2.74 -3.31 9.11
C ARG A 265 -2.23 -4.69 8.64
N THR A 266 -2.05 -4.93 7.34
CA THR A 266 -1.47 -6.15 6.74
C THR A 266 -0.40 -5.76 5.76
#